data_AF-T2GH28-F1
#
_entry.id   AF-T2GH28-F1
#
_cell.length_a   1.000
_cell.length_b   1.000
_cell.length_c   1.000
_cell.angle_alpha   90.00
_cell.angle_beta   90.00
_cell.angle_gamma   90.00
#
_symmetry.space_group_name_H-M   'P 1'
#
loop_
_entity.id
_entity.type
_entity.pdbx_description
1 polymer ?
#
loop_
_entity_poly.entity_id
_entity_poly.type
_entity_poly.pdbx_seq_one_letter_code
_entity_poly.pdbx_strand_id
1 'polypeptide(L)'
;MLLACILLMNTAGYAVAADNTASMAGYTVEEQCSENNQCELMNESETGSADRGDQSTPSDPGENCNESCTQDADESRATESGGPLNVNGSSNSSASVAVNMENSTGTVRAAGDSAGITSVTIREAAADLVRYIETCGKLPATVSVGGQKLGTAQFLDLMLKDLLKLGGSRISLTLRTVGNAPNPSGSATGQLSKSAYLKVASSVLKFIDSNRRAPNYVSSAIGKISYDNLVYAVARILKFQSDNNRLPNYVIIKKISASTAPTASLRNRAENDPYTGESTSRYLAATANCQVNDPSIKSLAANLTAGLTGAWDKATAIFNWVRDRISYSFYYNTRYGATGTLKYRTGNCVDHSHLLVALFRAAGLAARYVHGTCTFTSGNTYGHVWVQVLVGDTWYAADATSSKNSLGAVNSWNTATANIKGIYASLPF
;
A
#
# COMPACT_ATOMS: atom_id res chain seq x y z
N MET A 1 -33.53 5.94 -45.99
CA MET A 1 -34.16 4.62 -46.24
C MET A 1 -33.13 3.76 -46.96
N LEU A 2 -32.44 2.88 -46.23
CA LEU A 2 -31.64 1.81 -46.83
C LEU A 2 -31.93 0.51 -46.07
N LEU A 3 -31.98 -0.55 -46.88
CA LEU A 3 -32.45 -1.90 -46.71
C LEU A 3 -31.86 -2.70 -45.54
N ALA A 4 -32.68 -3.64 -45.07
CA ALA A 4 -32.38 -4.75 -44.18
C ALA A 4 -31.35 -5.74 -44.77
N CYS A 5 -30.59 -6.39 -43.88
CA CYS A 5 -29.99 -7.71 -44.13
C CYS A 5 -30.10 -8.57 -42.87
N ILE A 6 -30.94 -9.60 -43.00
CA ILE A 6 -31.03 -10.78 -42.15
C ILE A 6 -29.87 -11.70 -42.50
N LEU A 7 -29.14 -12.22 -41.51
CA LEU A 7 -28.52 -13.55 -41.63
C LEU A 7 -28.49 -14.25 -40.27
N LEU A 8 -29.32 -15.28 -40.15
CA LEU A 8 -29.25 -16.33 -39.16
C LEU A 8 -28.14 -17.31 -39.59
N MET A 9 -27.20 -17.61 -38.70
CA MET A 9 -26.62 -18.95 -38.59
C MET A 9 -26.38 -19.27 -37.12
N ASN A 10 -27.13 -20.28 -36.68
CA ASN A 10 -27.06 -20.96 -35.40
C ASN A 10 -26.12 -22.17 -35.59
N THR A 11 -25.25 -22.49 -34.62
CA THR A 11 -25.07 -23.86 -34.08
C THR A 11 -23.87 -23.97 -33.13
N ALA A 12 -24.10 -24.72 -32.05
CA ALA A 12 -23.17 -25.40 -31.15
C ALA A 12 -22.19 -24.50 -30.37
N GLY A 13 -22.37 -24.25 -29.08
CA GLY A 13 -22.55 -25.28 -28.05
C GLY A 13 -21.17 -25.56 -27.44
N TYR A 14 -20.90 -24.95 -26.29
CA TYR A 14 -20.11 -25.52 -25.19
C TYR A 14 -20.36 -24.70 -23.94
N ALA A 15 -21.24 -25.24 -23.10
CA ALA A 15 -21.24 -24.94 -21.69
C ALA A 15 -19.97 -25.56 -21.09
N VAL A 16 -19.10 -24.73 -20.53
CA VAL A 16 -18.18 -25.17 -19.49
C VAL A 16 -18.61 -24.45 -18.23
N ALA A 17 -19.07 -25.24 -17.26
CA ALA A 17 -19.34 -24.82 -15.92
C ALA A 17 -18.12 -24.11 -15.33
N ALA A 18 -18.29 -22.86 -14.92
CA ALA A 18 -17.39 -22.24 -13.96
C ALA A 18 -17.88 -22.64 -12.56
N ASP A 19 -17.67 -23.91 -12.22
CA ASP A 19 -17.55 -24.31 -10.82
C ASP A 19 -16.10 -24.06 -10.44
N ASN A 20 -15.86 -22.93 -9.78
CA ASN A 20 -14.64 -22.66 -9.04
C ASN A 20 -15.01 -21.69 -7.92
N THR A 21 -15.71 -22.23 -6.94
CA THR A 21 -15.75 -21.69 -5.58
C THR A 21 -14.37 -21.87 -4.93
N ALA A 22 -13.37 -21.13 -5.41
CA ALA A 22 -12.19 -20.88 -4.61
C ALA A 22 -12.57 -19.82 -3.58
N SER A 23 -12.88 -20.30 -2.38
CA SER A 23 -12.95 -19.51 -1.15
C SER A 23 -11.69 -18.64 -1.05
N MET A 24 -11.79 -17.38 -1.49
CA MET A 24 -10.91 -16.34 -0.97
C MET A 24 -11.35 -16.14 0.47
N ALA A 25 -10.69 -16.83 1.39
CA ALA A 25 -10.67 -16.41 2.78
C ALA A 25 -10.17 -14.96 2.80
N GLY A 26 -11.11 -14.03 2.92
CA GLY A 26 -10.85 -12.61 3.03
C GLY A 26 -10.08 -12.35 4.31
N TYR A 27 -8.76 -12.24 4.20
CA TYR A 27 -7.93 -11.66 5.25
C TYR A 27 -8.40 -10.21 5.46
N THR A 28 -9.00 -9.97 6.62
CA THR A 28 -9.47 -8.64 7.05
C THR A 28 -8.29 -7.68 7.19
N VAL A 29 -8.50 -6.38 7.05
CA VAL A 29 -7.43 -5.38 7.15
C VAL A 29 -6.94 -5.19 8.56
N GLU A 30 -7.70 -5.68 9.56
CA GLU A 30 -7.15 -5.97 10.88
C GLU A 30 -5.97 -6.92 10.79
N GLU A 31 -6.12 -8.09 10.17
CA GLU A 31 -5.01 -9.05 10.07
C GLU A 31 -3.90 -8.58 9.12
N GLN A 32 -4.22 -7.68 8.18
CA GLN A 32 -3.20 -7.05 7.36
C GLN A 32 -2.41 -6.02 8.19
N CYS A 33 -2.99 -4.86 8.55
CA CYS A 33 -2.23 -3.75 9.11
C CYS A 33 -1.92 -3.86 10.62
N SER A 34 -2.59 -4.76 11.36
CA SER A 34 -2.25 -5.06 12.76
C SER A 34 -1.23 -6.19 12.82
N GLU A 35 -0.05 -5.89 13.34
CA GLU A 35 0.90 -6.92 13.73
C GLU A 35 0.37 -7.47 15.06
N ASN A 36 -0.06 -8.74 15.09
CA ASN A 36 -0.33 -9.45 16.33
C ASN A 36 0.97 -9.53 17.15
N ASN A 37 1.21 -8.52 17.97
CA ASN A 37 2.25 -8.51 18.97
C ASN A 37 1.76 -9.35 20.16
N GLN A 38 1.68 -10.67 19.98
CA GLN A 38 1.57 -11.60 21.11
C GLN A 38 2.98 -12.01 21.54
N CYS A 39 3.65 -11.09 22.21
CA CYS A 39 4.72 -11.37 23.17
C CYS A 39 4.52 -10.41 24.35
N GLU A 40 3.88 -10.94 25.39
CA GLU A 40 3.85 -10.54 26.82
C GLU A 40 2.43 -10.70 27.40
N LEU A 41 2.06 -11.96 27.60
CA LEU A 41 1.21 -12.33 28.72
C LEU A 41 2.02 -13.35 29.50
N MET A 42 2.68 -12.95 30.58
CA MET A 42 2.84 -13.68 31.85
C MET A 42 3.52 -12.78 32.88
N ASN A 43 2.95 -12.77 34.10
CA ASN A 43 3.47 -12.23 35.36
C ASN A 43 3.47 -10.68 35.50
N GLU A 44 2.97 -10.07 36.58
CA GLU A 44 2.86 -10.52 37.97
C GLU A 44 1.60 -10.01 38.69
N SER A 45 1.21 -10.83 39.65
CA SER A 45 0.23 -10.64 40.72
C SER A 45 0.63 -9.56 41.74
N GLU A 46 -0.39 -8.88 42.25
CA GLU A 46 -0.58 -8.37 43.62
C GLU A 46 0.64 -8.05 44.50
N THR A 47 0.79 -6.77 44.88
CA THR A 47 0.84 -6.36 46.30
C THR A 47 0.30 -4.94 46.45
N GLY A 48 -0.54 -4.70 47.46
CA GLY A 48 -1.16 -3.41 47.73
C GLY A 48 -0.44 -2.54 48.77
N SER A 49 -1.18 -1.49 49.15
CA SER A 49 -1.10 -0.66 50.36
C SER A 49 -0.40 0.71 50.28
N ALA A 50 -1.27 1.73 50.13
CA ALA A 50 -1.50 2.85 51.05
C ALA A 50 -0.45 3.98 51.26
N ASP A 51 -0.93 5.20 50.95
CA ASP A 51 -1.07 6.38 51.84
C ASP A 51 -0.12 7.60 51.69
N ARG A 52 -0.78 8.78 51.67
CA ARG A 52 -0.40 10.21 51.90
C ARG A 52 0.80 10.80 51.14
N GLY A 53 0.63 11.90 50.38
CA GLY A 53 0.39 13.29 50.83
C GLY A 53 1.74 14.02 50.67
N ASP A 54 1.93 15.13 49.96
CA ASP A 54 1.41 16.48 50.17
C ASP A 54 2.06 17.41 49.10
N GLN A 55 1.56 18.63 49.05
CA GLN A 55 1.72 19.73 48.09
C GLN A 55 3.12 20.33 47.91
N SER A 56 3.19 21.14 46.84
CA SER A 56 3.79 22.48 46.72
C SER A 56 5.05 22.67 45.84
N THR A 57 4.85 23.44 44.77
CA THR A 57 5.82 24.26 44.03
C THR A 57 5.93 25.64 44.72
N PRO A 58 6.65 26.68 44.20
CA PRO A 58 7.69 26.79 43.16
C PRO A 58 8.92 27.62 43.63
N SER A 59 9.97 27.78 42.81
CA SER A 59 10.57 29.09 42.40
C SER A 59 12.03 29.03 41.90
N ASP A 60 12.18 29.62 40.70
CA ASP A 60 13.28 30.36 40.05
C ASP A 60 14.76 29.87 39.95
N PRO A 61 15.44 30.18 38.83
CA PRO A 61 16.81 29.74 38.52
C PRO A 61 17.87 30.81 38.81
N GLY A 62 19.06 30.36 39.22
CA GLY A 62 20.25 31.20 39.42
C GLY A 62 21.48 30.60 38.76
N GLU A 63 21.91 31.28 37.69
CA GLU A 63 23.26 31.50 37.17
C GLU A 63 24.51 30.75 37.76
N ASN A 64 25.19 30.06 36.84
CA ASN A 64 26.59 30.31 36.39
C ASN A 64 27.80 29.46 36.89
N CYS A 65 28.63 29.12 35.88
CA CYS A 65 30.08 28.79 35.83
C CYS A 65 30.69 27.49 36.39
N ASN A 66 31.10 26.61 35.45
CA ASN A 66 32.44 26.01 35.23
C ASN A 66 33.31 25.54 36.43
N GLU A 67 33.65 24.24 36.51
CA GLU A 67 34.87 23.65 35.92
C GLU A 67 34.97 22.11 36.15
N SER A 68 35.59 21.47 35.15
CA SER A 68 36.08 20.08 34.96
C SER A 68 35.94 18.98 36.03
N CYS A 69 35.55 17.78 35.58
CA CYS A 69 36.42 16.60 35.63
C CYS A 69 36.01 15.54 34.57
N THR A 70 37.04 14.99 33.94
CA THR A 70 37.13 13.99 32.87
C THR A 70 36.47 12.63 33.18
N GLN A 71 35.97 11.92 32.15
CA GLN A 71 36.43 10.58 31.74
C GLN A 71 35.68 10.01 30.51
N ASP A 72 36.48 9.71 29.48
CA ASP A 72 36.42 8.68 28.43
C ASP A 72 35.12 7.91 28.11
N ALA A 73 34.71 7.96 26.83
CA ALA A 73 34.30 6.78 26.04
C ALA A 73 34.24 7.09 24.53
N ASP A 74 35.36 6.75 23.88
CA ASP A 74 35.55 6.23 22.51
C ASP A 74 34.36 6.23 21.51
N GLU A 75 34.47 7.06 20.48
CA GLU A 75 33.58 7.13 19.31
C GLU A 75 34.24 6.43 18.11
N SER A 76 33.91 5.16 17.84
CA SER A 76 34.39 4.47 16.65
C SER A 76 33.45 4.68 15.45
N ARG A 77 33.86 5.63 14.60
CA ARG A 77 33.22 6.03 13.35
C ARG A 77 33.74 5.16 12.19
N ALA A 78 32.99 4.14 11.80
CA ALA A 78 33.33 3.33 10.62
C ALA A 78 32.73 3.94 9.33
N THR A 79 33.60 4.51 8.51
CA THR A 79 33.32 4.93 7.12
C THR A 79 33.66 3.79 6.15
N GLU A 80 32.69 3.28 5.39
CA GLU A 80 32.95 2.30 4.32
C GLU A 80 33.29 3.00 3.00
N SER A 81 34.55 2.90 2.57
CA SER A 81 35.01 3.24 1.22
C SER A 81 35.46 1.97 0.50
N GLY A 82 34.83 1.65 -0.64
CA GLY A 82 35.20 0.52 -1.50
C GLY A 82 36.24 0.92 -2.54
N GLY A 83 37.32 0.14 -2.63
CA GLY A 83 38.29 0.13 -3.73
C GLY A 83 38.75 -1.32 -4.00
N PRO A 84 39.01 -1.71 -5.27
CA PRO A 84 39.21 -3.11 -5.63
C PRO A 84 40.68 -3.55 -5.54
N LEU A 85 40.91 -4.81 -5.15
CA LEU A 85 42.18 -5.49 -5.34
C LEU A 85 41.99 -6.70 -6.27
N ASN A 86 42.90 -6.77 -7.24
CA ASN A 86 43.00 -7.74 -8.32
C ASN A 86 44.10 -8.76 -7.95
N VAL A 87 43.85 -10.07 -8.08
CA VAL A 87 44.92 -11.06 -8.23
C VAL A 87 44.44 -12.19 -9.16
N ASN A 88 45.33 -12.53 -10.09
CA ASN A 88 45.21 -13.47 -11.21
C ASN A 88 45.62 -14.90 -10.78
N GLY A 89 45.10 -15.95 -11.43
CA GLY A 89 45.69 -17.31 -11.37
C GLY A 89 44.80 -18.47 -11.83
N SER A 90 44.98 -18.90 -13.10
CA SER A 90 44.91 -20.25 -13.73
C SER A 90 44.52 -21.47 -12.87
N SER A 91 43.97 -22.59 -13.38
CA SER A 91 43.59 -23.10 -14.71
C SER A 91 43.00 -24.52 -14.54
N ASN A 92 42.29 -25.03 -15.58
CA ASN A 92 41.93 -26.44 -15.87
C ASN A 92 40.97 -27.19 -14.91
N SER A 93 40.04 -28.04 -15.34
CA SER A 93 39.87 -28.81 -16.58
C SER A 93 38.42 -29.30 -16.76
N SER A 94 38.08 -29.58 -18.02
CA SER A 94 36.81 -30.11 -18.52
C SER A 94 36.60 -31.60 -18.18
N ALA A 95 35.36 -31.98 -17.87
CA ALA A 95 34.87 -33.33 -18.14
C ALA A 95 33.39 -33.26 -18.56
N SER A 96 33.12 -33.70 -19.77
CA SER A 96 31.80 -33.84 -20.36
C SER A 96 31.31 -35.27 -20.14
N VAL A 97 30.06 -35.44 -19.72
CA VAL A 97 29.34 -36.71 -19.87
C VAL A 97 27.93 -36.39 -20.33
N ALA A 98 27.53 -37.05 -21.41
CA ALA A 98 26.32 -36.83 -22.18
C ALA A 98 25.04 -37.31 -21.47
N VAL A 99 23.94 -36.74 -21.94
CA VAL A 99 22.55 -36.91 -21.52
C VAL A 99 22.00 -38.27 -21.96
N ASN A 100 21.08 -38.85 -21.19
CA ASN A 100 19.95 -39.60 -21.74
C ASN A 100 18.69 -39.30 -20.91
N MET A 101 17.65 -38.80 -21.57
CA MET A 101 16.28 -38.73 -21.03
C MET A 101 15.58 -40.05 -21.33
N GLU A 102 14.95 -40.69 -20.33
CA GLU A 102 13.68 -41.39 -20.52
C GLU A 102 12.79 -41.26 -19.29
N ASN A 103 11.49 -41.26 -19.58
CA ASN A 103 10.33 -40.91 -18.77
C ASN A 103 9.86 -42.11 -17.91
N SER A 104 9.44 -41.88 -16.65
CA SER A 104 8.18 -42.36 -16.05
C SER A 104 8.23 -42.50 -14.52
N THR A 105 7.28 -41.84 -13.86
CA THR A 105 6.51 -42.23 -12.66
C THR A 105 7.22 -42.77 -11.40
N GLY A 106 7.12 -42.00 -10.30
CA GLY A 106 6.84 -42.54 -8.96
C GLY A 106 7.92 -42.35 -7.88
N THR A 107 7.60 -41.47 -6.91
CA THR A 107 8.17 -41.35 -5.53
C THR A 107 9.67 -40.99 -5.44
N VAL A 108 10.15 -40.09 -4.59
CA VAL A 108 10.22 -40.16 -3.12
C VAL A 108 10.34 -38.74 -2.55
N ARG A 109 9.58 -38.41 -1.49
CA ARG A 109 9.71 -37.15 -0.75
C ARG A 109 11.00 -37.17 0.09
N ALA A 110 11.89 -36.22 -0.14
CA ALA A 110 13.02 -35.92 0.75
C ALA A 110 12.60 -34.86 1.79
N ALA A 111 13.12 -35.01 3.02
CA ALA A 111 12.74 -34.24 4.20
C ALA A 111 13.47 -32.88 4.30
N GLY A 112 12.74 -31.85 4.75
CA GLY A 112 13.24 -30.67 5.48
C GLY A 112 13.72 -29.47 4.65
N ASP A 113 13.05 -28.32 4.82
CA ASP A 113 13.43 -26.94 4.41
C ASP A 113 13.44 -26.58 2.92
N SER A 114 12.27 -26.13 2.44
CA SER A 114 11.96 -25.36 1.19
C SER A 114 10.65 -25.81 0.53
N ALA A 115 9.91 -26.75 1.14
CA ALA A 115 8.61 -27.20 0.65
C ALA A 115 7.65 -26.00 0.55
N GLY A 116 7.38 -25.55 -0.68
CA GLY A 116 6.49 -24.43 -0.98
C GLY A 116 7.18 -23.16 -1.48
N ILE A 117 8.51 -23.01 -1.34
CA ILE A 117 9.22 -21.82 -1.86
C ILE A 117 9.59 -22.03 -3.33
N THR A 118 8.87 -21.35 -4.23
CA THR A 118 9.04 -21.43 -5.68
C THR A 118 8.98 -20.04 -6.30
N SER A 119 9.40 -19.90 -7.56
CA SER A 119 9.21 -18.65 -8.30
C SER A 119 7.75 -18.17 -8.34
N VAL A 120 6.79 -19.11 -8.34
CA VAL A 120 5.35 -18.79 -8.36
C VAL A 120 4.92 -18.22 -7.02
N THR A 121 5.17 -18.94 -5.93
CA THR A 121 4.76 -18.53 -4.58
C THR A 121 5.45 -17.25 -4.12
N ILE A 122 6.69 -17.00 -4.56
CA ILE A 122 7.40 -15.73 -4.31
C ILE A 122 6.68 -14.56 -5.01
N ARG A 123 6.19 -14.73 -6.23
CA ARG A 123 5.53 -13.65 -6.99
C ARG A 123 4.12 -13.37 -6.50
N GLU A 124 3.39 -14.41 -6.09
CA GLU A 124 2.10 -14.27 -5.40
C GLU A 124 2.27 -13.47 -4.11
N ALA A 125 3.21 -13.88 -3.25
CA ALA A 125 3.52 -13.16 -2.02
C ALA A 125 4.03 -11.73 -2.28
N ALA A 126 4.73 -11.49 -3.38
CA ALA A 126 5.15 -10.13 -3.77
C ALA A 126 3.96 -9.26 -4.17
N ALA A 127 2.96 -9.83 -4.85
CA ALA A 127 1.71 -9.14 -5.18
C ALA A 127 0.93 -8.80 -3.90
N ASP A 128 0.89 -9.71 -2.93
CA ASP A 128 0.25 -9.47 -1.63
C ASP A 128 1.01 -8.42 -0.81
N LEU A 129 2.34 -8.45 -0.81
CA LEU A 129 3.16 -7.42 -0.16
C LEU A 129 2.94 -6.03 -0.79
N VAL A 130 2.80 -5.94 -2.12
CA VAL A 130 2.42 -4.68 -2.77
C VAL A 130 1.07 -4.20 -2.28
N ARG A 131 0.05 -5.09 -2.25
CA ARG A 131 -1.29 -4.75 -1.76
C ARG A 131 -1.23 -4.25 -0.32
N TYR A 132 -0.46 -4.93 0.53
CA TYR A 132 -0.24 -4.56 1.92
C TYR A 132 0.37 -3.17 2.05
N ILE A 133 1.49 -2.91 1.37
CA ILE A 133 2.19 -1.62 1.43
C ILE A 133 1.30 -0.50 0.87
N GLU A 134 0.55 -0.74 -0.19
CA GLU A 134 -0.35 0.27 -0.77
C GLU A 134 -1.58 0.54 0.11
N THR A 135 -1.98 -0.44 0.92
CA THR A 135 -3.07 -0.29 1.89
C THR A 135 -2.59 0.39 3.18
N CYS A 136 -1.56 -0.16 3.80
CA CYS A 136 -1.10 0.21 5.13
C CYS A 136 0.06 1.22 5.15
N GLY A 137 0.68 1.52 4.00
CA GLY A 137 1.85 2.42 3.87
C GLY A 137 3.01 2.09 4.82
N LYS A 138 3.20 0.82 5.16
CA LYS A 138 4.34 0.33 5.93
C LYS A 138 4.73 -1.06 5.44
N LEU A 139 5.94 -1.51 5.78
CA LEU A 139 6.31 -2.93 5.62
C LEU A 139 5.65 -3.77 6.73
N PRO A 140 5.27 -5.03 6.46
CA PRO A 140 4.82 -5.92 7.52
C PRO A 140 6.03 -6.52 8.25
N ALA A 141 5.85 -6.98 9.48
CA ALA A 141 6.86 -7.79 10.16
C ALA A 141 7.16 -9.10 9.40
N THR A 142 6.12 -9.75 8.88
CA THR A 142 6.23 -11.02 8.14
C THR A 142 5.39 -11.07 6.87
N VAL A 143 5.80 -11.90 5.91
CA VAL A 143 5.10 -12.21 4.67
C VAL A 143 4.90 -13.72 4.57
N SER A 144 3.70 -14.16 4.17
CA SER A 144 3.40 -15.57 3.92
C SER A 144 3.83 -15.98 2.51
N VAL A 145 4.69 -17.00 2.39
CA VAL A 145 5.22 -17.49 1.11
C VAL A 145 5.14 -19.00 1.09
N GLY A 146 4.29 -19.57 0.21
CA GLY A 146 4.17 -21.02 0.07
C GLY A 146 3.83 -21.75 1.38
N GLY A 147 3.04 -21.12 2.25
CA GLY A 147 2.67 -21.64 3.57
C GLY A 147 3.66 -21.32 4.70
N GLN A 148 4.77 -20.62 4.43
CA GLN A 148 5.76 -20.22 5.43
C GLN A 148 5.64 -18.73 5.78
N LYS A 149 5.72 -18.37 7.07
CA LYS A 149 5.84 -16.98 7.51
C LYS A 149 7.31 -16.56 7.54
N LEU A 150 7.68 -15.62 6.69
CA LEU A 150 9.05 -15.12 6.55
C LEU A 150 9.16 -13.68 7.01
N GLY A 151 10.24 -13.29 7.69
CA GLY A 151 10.52 -11.88 7.94
C GLY A 151 10.73 -11.11 6.62
N THR A 152 10.38 -9.83 6.58
CA THR A 152 10.46 -9.04 5.32
C THR A 152 11.88 -8.97 4.74
N ALA A 153 12.93 -9.04 5.56
CA ALA A 153 14.32 -9.13 5.10
C ALA A 153 14.65 -10.48 4.44
N GLN A 154 14.11 -11.59 4.96
CA GLN A 154 14.23 -12.91 4.33
C GLN A 154 13.46 -12.96 3.02
N PHE A 155 12.29 -12.33 2.98
CA PHE A 155 11.52 -12.27 1.75
C PHE A 155 12.19 -11.39 0.69
N LEU A 156 12.82 -10.26 1.07
CA LEU A 156 13.64 -9.46 0.16
C LEU A 156 14.72 -10.32 -0.51
N ASP A 157 15.42 -11.17 0.25
CA ASP A 157 16.44 -12.07 -0.31
C ASP A 157 15.87 -13.01 -1.39
N LEU A 158 14.73 -13.66 -1.12
CA LEU A 158 14.05 -14.51 -2.09
C LEU A 158 13.59 -13.74 -3.33
N MET A 159 13.02 -12.54 -3.13
CA MET A 159 12.59 -11.68 -4.23
C MET A 159 13.77 -11.26 -5.12
N LEU A 160 14.93 -10.93 -4.54
CA LEU A 160 16.13 -10.57 -5.28
C LEU A 160 16.67 -11.76 -6.09
N LYS A 161 16.69 -12.96 -5.50
CA LYS A 161 17.10 -14.20 -6.19
C LYS A 161 16.18 -14.49 -7.38
N ASP A 162 14.86 -14.43 -7.20
CA ASP A 162 13.90 -14.65 -8.30
C ASP A 162 14.01 -13.57 -9.39
N LEU A 163 14.17 -12.30 -9.00
CA LEU A 163 14.37 -11.19 -9.94
C LEU A 163 15.63 -11.38 -10.80
N LEU A 164 16.75 -11.75 -10.19
CA LEU A 164 18.00 -11.98 -10.92
C LEU A 164 17.95 -13.24 -11.78
N LYS A 165 17.22 -14.27 -11.34
CA LYS A 165 16.92 -15.46 -12.15
C LYS A 165 16.11 -15.10 -13.40
N LEU A 166 15.08 -14.27 -13.26
CA LEU A 166 14.33 -13.68 -14.38
C LEU A 166 15.19 -12.78 -15.27
N GLY A 167 16.24 -12.18 -14.70
CA GLY A 167 17.27 -11.42 -15.41
C GLY A 167 18.30 -12.29 -16.16
N GLY A 168 18.20 -13.62 -16.10
CA GLY A 168 19.09 -14.57 -16.78
C GLY A 168 20.19 -15.17 -15.90
N SER A 169 20.25 -14.83 -14.61
CA SER A 169 21.25 -15.42 -13.69
C SER A 169 20.87 -16.83 -13.26
N ARG A 170 21.85 -17.72 -13.08
CA ARG A 170 21.62 -19.06 -12.52
C ARG A 170 21.72 -19.02 -10.99
N ILE A 171 20.60 -18.80 -10.32
CA ILE A 171 20.52 -18.66 -8.86
C ILE A 171 19.50 -19.64 -8.29
N SER A 172 19.86 -20.31 -7.20
CA SER A 172 18.96 -21.20 -6.45
C SER A 172 18.06 -20.40 -5.50
N LEU A 173 16.80 -20.80 -5.38
CA LEU A 173 15.80 -20.17 -4.50
C LEU A 173 15.81 -20.80 -3.11
N THR A 174 17.00 -20.90 -2.50
CA THR A 174 17.13 -21.43 -1.14
C THR A 174 16.71 -20.37 -0.12
N LEU A 175 15.83 -20.77 0.80
CA LEU A 175 15.52 -19.96 1.96
C LEU A 175 16.74 -19.90 2.89
N ARG A 176 16.99 -18.72 3.47
CA ARG A 176 18.02 -18.53 4.51
C ARG A 176 17.56 -17.48 5.51
N THR A 177 18.11 -17.54 6.72
CA THR A 177 17.95 -16.48 7.71
C THR A 177 18.63 -15.21 7.21
N VAL A 178 17.95 -14.07 7.34
CA VAL A 178 18.47 -12.75 6.98
C VAL A 178 17.99 -11.77 8.05
N GLY A 179 18.93 -11.14 8.74
CA GLY A 179 18.62 -10.10 9.73
C GLY A 179 18.03 -8.85 9.10
N ASN A 180 17.25 -8.10 9.88
CA ASN A 180 16.71 -6.82 9.45
C ASN A 180 17.82 -5.77 9.24
N ALA A 181 17.47 -4.68 8.56
CA ALA A 181 18.33 -3.50 8.48
C ALA A 181 18.32 -2.79 9.85
N PRO A 182 19.45 -2.68 10.57
CA PRO A 182 19.48 -2.14 11.94
C PRO A 182 19.24 -0.63 11.98
N ASN A 183 19.71 0.12 10.97
CA ASN A 183 19.58 1.58 10.92
C ASN A 183 19.13 2.04 9.51
N PRO A 184 17.89 1.72 9.08
CA PRO A 184 17.40 2.09 7.75
C PRO A 184 17.53 3.59 7.48
N SER A 185 18.02 3.96 6.31
CA SER A 185 18.23 5.37 5.92
C SER A 185 18.13 5.55 4.40
N GLY A 186 18.22 6.79 3.94
CA GLY A 186 18.05 7.13 2.52
C GLY A 186 16.63 7.60 2.19
N SER A 187 16.54 8.40 1.12
CA SER A 187 15.32 9.11 0.75
C SER A 187 15.11 9.19 -0.76
N ALA A 188 15.99 8.56 -1.56
CA ALA A 188 15.94 8.66 -3.00
C ALA A 188 14.62 8.08 -3.55
N THR A 189 13.99 8.88 -4.41
CA THR A 189 12.85 8.51 -5.24
C THR A 189 13.14 8.87 -6.68
N GLY A 190 12.54 8.18 -7.65
CA GLY A 190 12.79 8.45 -9.06
C GLY A 190 12.83 7.18 -9.90
N GLN A 191 13.12 7.33 -11.18
CA GLN A 191 13.08 6.22 -12.13
C GLN A 191 14.43 5.49 -12.22
N LEU A 192 14.40 4.16 -12.12
CA LEU A 192 15.52 3.28 -12.48
C LEU A 192 15.17 2.49 -13.73
N SER A 193 16.07 2.46 -14.72
CA SER A 193 15.95 1.58 -15.89
C SER A 193 16.12 0.10 -15.50
N LYS A 194 15.76 -0.81 -16.41
CA LYS A 194 15.94 -2.26 -16.24
C LYS A 194 17.36 -2.67 -15.87
N SER A 195 18.34 -2.15 -16.59
CA SER A 195 19.74 -2.43 -16.28
C SER A 195 20.14 -1.86 -14.92
N ALA A 196 19.62 -0.70 -14.53
CA ALA A 196 19.93 -0.08 -13.24
C ALA A 196 19.31 -0.84 -12.05
N TYR A 197 18.03 -1.23 -12.11
CA TYR A 197 17.42 -1.97 -10.99
C TYR A 197 17.98 -3.39 -10.86
N LEU A 198 18.41 -4.04 -11.96
CA LEU A 198 19.08 -5.34 -11.89
C LEU A 198 20.48 -5.25 -11.26
N LYS A 199 21.21 -4.16 -11.54
CA LYS A 199 22.49 -3.87 -10.84
C LYS A 199 22.28 -3.63 -9.35
N VAL A 200 21.25 -2.86 -8.98
CA VAL A 200 20.85 -2.67 -7.58
C VAL A 200 20.52 -4.01 -6.94
N ALA A 201 19.71 -4.85 -7.59
CA ALA A 201 19.35 -6.17 -7.07
C ALA A 201 20.58 -7.07 -6.84
N SER A 202 21.51 -7.11 -7.79
CA SER A 202 22.75 -7.87 -7.66
C SER A 202 23.64 -7.34 -6.53
N SER A 203 23.75 -6.01 -6.38
CA SER A 203 24.52 -5.38 -5.31
C SER A 203 23.96 -5.71 -3.92
N VAL A 204 22.62 -5.65 -3.77
CA VAL A 204 21.97 -5.96 -2.49
C VAL A 204 22.07 -7.45 -2.17
N LEU A 205 21.90 -8.34 -3.16
CA LEU A 205 22.05 -9.77 -2.91
C LEU A 205 23.47 -10.11 -2.43
N LYS A 206 24.50 -9.53 -3.06
CA LYS A 206 25.90 -9.65 -2.61
C LYS A 206 26.11 -9.11 -1.20
N PHE A 207 25.48 -7.98 -0.86
CA PHE A 207 25.53 -7.45 0.50
C PHE A 207 24.93 -8.43 1.52
N ILE A 208 23.76 -9.01 1.22
CA ILE A 208 23.10 -9.99 2.10
C ILE A 208 23.94 -11.27 2.21
N ASP A 209 24.59 -11.70 1.12
CA ASP A 209 25.53 -12.83 1.13
C ASP A 209 26.65 -12.63 2.16
N SER A 210 27.28 -11.45 2.14
CA SER A 210 28.42 -11.15 3.02
C SER A 210 28.03 -10.82 4.46
N ASN A 211 26.88 -10.16 4.67
CA ASN A 211 26.54 -9.56 5.98
C ASN A 211 25.42 -10.30 6.71
N ARG A 212 24.76 -11.28 6.06
CA ARG A 212 23.62 -12.05 6.60
C ARG A 212 22.46 -11.18 7.11
N ARG A 213 22.35 -9.94 6.63
CA ARG A 213 21.29 -8.97 6.94
C ARG A 213 20.96 -8.08 5.75
N ALA A 214 19.78 -7.47 5.77
CA ALA A 214 19.41 -6.43 4.82
C ALA A 214 20.26 -5.16 5.02
N PRO A 215 20.56 -4.42 3.93
CA PRO A 215 21.31 -3.17 4.03
C PRO A 215 20.42 -2.04 4.55
N ASN A 216 21.04 -1.05 5.21
CA ASN A 216 20.35 0.16 5.68
C ASN A 216 19.84 1.02 4.50
N TYR A 217 20.59 1.01 3.40
CA TYR A 217 20.25 1.64 2.12
C TYR A 217 21.05 0.97 1.00
N VAL A 218 20.68 1.26 -0.25
CA VAL A 218 21.49 0.94 -1.42
C VAL A 218 21.77 2.20 -2.25
N SER A 219 23.03 2.39 -2.62
CA SER A 219 23.44 3.48 -3.50
C SER A 219 23.07 3.15 -4.95
N SER A 220 22.52 4.15 -5.65
CA SER A 220 22.11 4.03 -7.05
C SER A 220 22.32 5.36 -7.79
N ALA A 221 22.05 5.37 -9.10
CA ALA A 221 22.12 6.57 -9.92
C ALA A 221 21.14 7.68 -9.48
N ILE A 222 20.08 7.35 -8.72
CA ILE A 222 19.12 8.33 -8.20
C ILE A 222 19.40 8.72 -6.74
N GLY A 223 20.51 8.26 -6.17
CA GLY A 223 20.89 8.47 -4.76
C GLY A 223 20.69 7.24 -3.88
N LYS A 224 20.66 7.45 -2.56
CA LYS A 224 20.50 6.40 -1.53
C LYS A 224 19.03 5.98 -1.41
N ILE A 225 18.71 4.79 -1.88
CA ILE A 225 17.39 4.18 -1.76
C ILE A 225 17.31 3.46 -0.41
N SER A 226 16.28 3.76 0.39
CA SER A 226 16.07 3.08 1.67
C SER A 226 15.70 1.61 1.52
N TYR A 227 15.93 0.83 2.58
CA TYR A 227 15.49 -0.55 2.68
C TYR A 227 14.01 -0.72 2.30
N ASP A 228 13.14 0.10 2.89
CA ASP A 228 11.69 0.10 2.65
C ASP A 228 11.34 0.34 1.19
N ASN A 229 11.90 1.41 0.60
CA ASN A 229 11.64 1.77 -0.79
C ASN A 229 12.16 0.69 -1.76
N LEU A 230 13.27 0.03 -1.40
CA LEU A 230 13.82 -1.09 -2.16
C LEU A 230 12.88 -2.30 -2.11
N VAL A 231 12.43 -2.73 -0.93
CA VAL A 231 11.49 -3.85 -0.76
C VAL A 231 10.24 -3.62 -1.61
N TYR A 232 9.65 -2.43 -1.52
CA TYR A 232 8.45 -2.09 -2.31
C TYR A 232 8.73 -2.05 -3.81
N ALA A 233 9.89 -1.55 -4.23
CA ALA A 233 10.25 -1.53 -5.64
C ALA A 233 10.42 -2.95 -6.22
N VAL A 234 11.14 -3.83 -5.52
CA VAL A 234 11.34 -5.23 -5.94
C VAL A 234 10.01 -5.97 -5.99
N ALA A 235 9.16 -5.83 -4.98
CA ALA A 235 7.83 -6.45 -4.96
C ALA A 235 6.96 -6.01 -6.16
N ARG A 236 6.96 -4.70 -6.49
CA ARG A 236 6.26 -4.19 -7.69
C ARG A 236 6.83 -4.71 -9.00
N ILE A 237 8.14 -4.93 -9.10
CA ILE A 237 8.76 -5.53 -10.29
C ILE A 237 8.26 -6.97 -10.47
N LEU A 238 8.25 -7.76 -9.40
CA LEU A 238 7.80 -9.16 -9.45
C LEU A 238 6.30 -9.28 -9.71
N LYS A 239 5.48 -8.43 -9.06
CA LYS A 239 4.05 -8.33 -9.38
C LYS A 239 3.83 -8.00 -10.86
N PHE A 240 4.53 -6.99 -11.38
CA PHE A 240 4.44 -6.63 -12.80
C PHE A 240 4.82 -7.81 -13.71
N GLN A 241 5.88 -8.55 -13.36
CA GLN A 241 6.30 -9.71 -14.13
C GLN A 241 5.25 -10.82 -14.11
N SER A 242 4.60 -11.06 -12.97
CA SER A 242 3.49 -12.00 -12.85
C SER A 242 2.32 -11.61 -13.76
N ASP A 243 1.96 -10.33 -13.78
CA ASP A 243 0.81 -9.82 -14.54
C ASP A 243 1.07 -9.74 -16.07
N ASN A 244 2.33 -9.60 -16.49
CA ASN A 244 2.69 -9.27 -17.88
C ASN A 244 3.66 -10.28 -18.55
N ASN A 245 4.05 -11.34 -17.84
CA ASN A 245 5.03 -12.34 -18.28
C ASN A 245 6.38 -11.76 -18.76
N ARG A 246 6.73 -10.53 -18.35
CA ARG A 246 8.01 -9.87 -18.71
C ARG A 246 8.45 -8.92 -17.60
N LEU A 247 9.76 -8.69 -17.50
CA LEU A 247 10.28 -7.64 -16.63
C LEU A 247 9.95 -6.24 -17.18
N PRO A 248 9.69 -5.23 -16.31
CA PRO A 248 9.41 -3.87 -16.74
C PRO A 248 10.69 -3.19 -17.26
N ASN A 249 10.55 -2.27 -18.21
CA ASN A 249 11.69 -1.52 -18.76
C ASN A 249 12.28 -0.51 -17.76
N TYR A 250 11.48 -0.11 -16.76
CA TYR A 250 11.88 0.75 -15.66
C TYR A 250 11.01 0.49 -14.43
N VAL A 251 11.46 0.94 -13.27
CA VAL A 251 10.67 1.03 -12.05
C VAL A 251 10.80 2.44 -11.47
N ILE A 252 9.70 3.00 -10.96
CA ILE A 252 9.75 4.24 -10.18
C ILE A 252 9.90 3.87 -8.71
N ILE A 253 11.01 4.25 -8.08
CA ILE A 253 11.24 4.16 -6.64
C ILE A 253 10.32 5.17 -5.96
N LYS A 254 9.38 4.63 -5.16
CA LYS A 254 8.38 5.39 -4.42
C LYS A 254 8.76 5.37 -2.95
N LYS A 255 8.52 6.48 -2.25
CA LYS A 255 8.66 6.57 -0.80
C LYS A 255 7.53 5.79 -0.13
N ILE A 256 7.85 4.79 0.70
CA ILE A 256 6.89 4.30 1.69
C ILE A 256 6.78 5.40 2.75
N SER A 257 5.67 6.11 2.76
CA SER A 257 5.38 7.07 3.82
C SER A 257 4.60 6.29 4.86
N ALA A 258 5.11 6.21 6.09
CA ALA A 258 4.42 5.56 7.21
C ALA A 258 2.97 6.03 7.22
N SER A 259 2.05 5.14 6.85
CA SER A 259 0.65 5.54 6.77
C SER A 259 0.14 5.77 8.16
N THR A 260 -0.63 6.84 8.32
CA THR A 260 -1.49 7.03 9.49
C THR A 260 -2.73 6.16 9.36
N ALA A 261 -2.53 4.85 9.16
CA ALA A 261 -3.61 3.91 8.90
C ALA A 261 -4.77 4.16 9.88
N PRO A 262 -6.01 4.16 9.37
CA PRO A 262 -7.17 4.53 10.17
C PRO A 262 -7.30 3.62 11.39
N THR A 263 -7.62 4.21 12.55
CA THR A 263 -7.78 3.45 13.79
C THR A 263 -8.99 2.53 13.72
N ALA A 264 -8.99 1.46 14.53
CA ALA A 264 -10.15 0.59 14.69
C ALA A 264 -11.41 1.37 15.14
N SER A 265 -11.23 2.39 16.00
CA SER A 265 -12.31 3.29 16.42
C SER A 265 -12.92 4.09 15.27
N LEU A 266 -12.12 4.49 14.29
CA LEU A 266 -12.61 5.21 13.12
C LEU A 266 -13.40 4.28 12.20
N ARG A 267 -12.93 3.04 12.00
CA ARG A 267 -13.65 2.02 11.21
C ARG A 267 -15.06 1.76 11.70
N ASN A 268 -15.22 1.66 13.02
CA ASN A 268 -16.47 1.24 13.64
C ASN A 268 -17.50 2.37 13.79
N ARG A 269 -17.25 3.55 13.20
CA ARG A 269 -18.24 4.65 13.18
C ARG A 269 -19.39 4.33 12.23
N ALA A 270 -20.61 4.77 12.59
CA ALA A 270 -21.85 4.42 11.91
C ALA A 270 -21.92 4.87 10.43
N GLU A 271 -21.19 5.91 10.05
CA GLU A 271 -21.13 6.40 8.67
C GLU A 271 -20.18 5.60 7.74
N ASN A 272 -19.40 4.68 8.31
CA ASN A 272 -18.45 3.84 7.59
C ASN A 272 -19.02 2.43 7.43
N ASP A 273 -18.86 1.85 6.24
CA ASP A 273 -19.42 0.53 5.94
C ASP A 273 -18.28 -0.51 5.79
N PRO A 274 -18.48 -1.76 6.25
CA PRO A 274 -17.55 -2.83 5.92
C PRO A 274 -17.55 -3.10 4.41
N TYR A 275 -16.38 -3.41 3.86
CA TYR A 275 -16.23 -3.94 2.52
C TYR A 275 -16.37 -5.46 2.55
N THR A 276 -17.22 -6.00 1.69
CA THR A 276 -17.61 -7.42 1.70
C THR A 276 -17.01 -8.21 0.55
N GLY A 277 -16.02 -7.63 -0.14
CA GLY A 277 -15.37 -8.26 -1.30
C GLY A 277 -16.10 -8.02 -2.63
N GLU A 278 -17.05 -7.09 -2.68
CA GLU A 278 -17.77 -6.78 -3.91
C GLU A 278 -16.88 -6.16 -4.99
N SER A 279 -17.17 -6.39 -6.28
CA SER A 279 -16.36 -5.83 -7.36
C SER A 279 -16.30 -4.29 -7.33
N THR A 280 -15.08 -3.75 -7.34
CA THR A 280 -14.82 -2.31 -7.25
C THR A 280 -14.68 -1.62 -8.62
N SER A 281 -14.75 -2.36 -9.73
CA SER A 281 -14.49 -1.83 -11.08
C SER A 281 -15.40 -0.64 -11.43
N ARG A 282 -16.70 -0.74 -11.10
CA ARG A 282 -17.68 0.35 -11.29
C ARG A 282 -17.38 1.59 -10.43
N TYR A 283 -16.70 1.40 -9.30
CA TYR A 283 -16.32 2.46 -8.37
C TYR A 283 -14.97 3.10 -8.70
N LEU A 284 -14.33 2.67 -9.80
CA LEU A 284 -13.14 3.29 -10.40
C LEU A 284 -13.46 3.99 -11.73
N ALA A 285 -14.59 3.67 -12.35
CA ALA A 285 -14.98 4.18 -13.67
C ALA A 285 -15.38 5.66 -13.67
N ALA A 286 -15.21 6.33 -14.81
CA ALA A 286 -15.77 7.66 -15.05
C ALA A 286 -17.29 7.59 -15.26
N THR A 287 -18.00 8.67 -14.92
CA THR A 287 -19.44 8.84 -15.21
C THR A 287 -19.71 10.27 -15.71
N ALA A 288 -20.94 10.57 -16.15
CA ALA A 288 -21.28 11.86 -16.77
C ALA A 288 -20.84 13.09 -15.95
N ASN A 289 -21.11 13.07 -14.63
CA ASN A 289 -20.74 14.14 -13.70
C ASN A 289 -19.50 13.79 -12.84
N CYS A 290 -18.86 12.65 -13.12
CA CYS A 290 -17.64 12.19 -12.47
C CYS A 290 -16.54 11.97 -13.52
N GLN A 291 -16.03 13.07 -14.07
CA GLN A 291 -15.12 13.06 -15.22
C GLN A 291 -13.67 12.66 -14.82
N VAL A 292 -13.48 11.42 -14.35
CA VAL A 292 -12.19 10.86 -13.89
C VAL A 292 -11.06 11.00 -14.92
N ASN A 293 -11.41 10.95 -16.21
CA ASN A 293 -10.44 11.00 -17.29
C ASN A 293 -10.04 12.42 -17.71
N ASP A 294 -10.67 13.46 -17.15
CA ASP A 294 -10.33 14.84 -17.44
C ASP A 294 -8.87 15.15 -17.04
N PRO A 295 -8.08 15.83 -17.90
CA PRO A 295 -6.68 16.14 -17.62
C PRO A 295 -6.48 16.95 -16.33
N SER A 296 -7.38 17.88 -16.01
CA SER A 296 -7.26 18.72 -14.81
C SER A 296 -7.49 17.90 -13.53
N ILE A 297 -8.44 16.96 -13.56
CA ILE A 297 -8.71 16.02 -12.46
C ILE A 297 -7.51 15.10 -12.25
N LYS A 298 -7.00 14.47 -13.32
CA LYS A 298 -5.82 13.59 -13.24
C LYS A 298 -4.58 14.31 -12.72
N SER A 299 -4.32 15.52 -13.23
CA SER A 299 -3.17 16.33 -12.82
C SER A 299 -3.26 16.70 -11.34
N LEU A 300 -4.42 17.16 -10.88
CA LEU A 300 -4.62 17.50 -9.48
C LEU A 300 -4.51 16.27 -8.57
N ALA A 301 -5.16 15.15 -8.91
CA ALA A 301 -5.07 13.93 -8.11
C ALA A 301 -3.62 13.44 -7.99
N ALA A 302 -2.86 13.46 -9.10
CA ALA A 302 -1.44 13.10 -9.08
C ALA A 302 -0.60 14.06 -8.23
N ASN A 303 -0.90 15.36 -8.24
CA ASN A 303 -0.21 16.36 -7.42
C ASN A 303 -0.50 16.15 -5.92
N LEU A 304 -1.77 16.01 -5.53
CA LEU A 304 -2.18 15.85 -4.14
C LEU A 304 -1.66 14.55 -3.51
N THR A 305 -1.45 13.52 -4.33
CA THR A 305 -0.98 12.21 -3.89
C THR A 305 0.52 12.00 -4.13
N ALA A 306 1.25 13.02 -4.58
CA ALA A 306 2.67 12.93 -4.86
C ALA A 306 3.45 12.54 -3.60
N GLY A 307 4.24 11.47 -3.70
CA GLY A 307 5.03 10.95 -2.57
C GLY A 307 4.23 10.14 -1.54
N LEU A 308 2.91 10.02 -1.69
CA LEU A 308 2.05 9.20 -0.82
C LEU A 308 1.88 7.80 -1.41
N THR A 309 2.01 6.78 -0.57
CA THR A 309 1.90 5.38 -0.96
C THR A 309 0.65 4.73 -0.37
N GLY A 310 0.36 4.97 0.91
CA GLY A 310 -0.84 4.49 1.60
C GLY A 310 -2.14 5.06 1.02
N ALA A 311 -3.13 4.19 0.83
CA ALA A 311 -4.46 4.58 0.36
C ALA A 311 -5.13 5.58 1.30
N TRP A 312 -4.94 5.42 2.62
CA TRP A 312 -5.45 6.35 3.62
C TRP A 312 -4.90 7.76 3.48
N ASP A 313 -3.58 7.91 3.34
CA ASP A 313 -2.96 9.24 3.26
C ASP A 313 -3.33 9.93 1.94
N LYS A 314 -3.40 9.18 0.84
CA LYS A 314 -3.91 9.69 -0.45
C LYS A 314 -5.35 10.18 -0.32
N ALA A 315 -6.22 9.36 0.27
CA ALA A 315 -7.61 9.70 0.49
C ALA A 315 -7.73 10.94 1.38
N THR A 316 -6.94 11.02 2.46
CA THR A 316 -6.93 12.14 3.39
C THR A 316 -6.46 13.43 2.72
N ALA A 317 -5.39 13.38 1.92
CA ALA A 317 -4.88 14.55 1.19
C ALA A 317 -5.91 15.09 0.19
N ILE A 318 -6.56 14.20 -0.57
CA ILE A 318 -7.62 14.58 -1.51
C ILE A 318 -8.84 15.16 -0.77
N PHE A 319 -9.30 14.47 0.27
CA PHE A 319 -10.44 14.90 1.09
C PHE A 319 -10.21 16.31 1.67
N ASN A 320 -9.09 16.52 2.35
CA ASN A 320 -8.75 17.80 2.97
C ASN A 320 -8.70 18.91 1.92
N TRP A 321 -8.08 18.65 0.77
CA TRP A 321 -8.03 19.65 -0.29
C TRP A 321 -9.41 20.03 -0.81
N VAL A 322 -10.32 19.07 -1.04
CA VAL A 322 -11.69 19.41 -1.49
C VAL A 322 -12.43 20.20 -0.42
N ARG A 323 -12.37 19.76 0.84
CA ARG A 323 -12.99 20.44 1.99
C ARG A 323 -12.49 21.88 2.15
N ASP A 324 -11.20 22.10 1.96
CA ASP A 324 -10.55 23.37 2.28
C ASP A 324 -10.47 24.32 1.07
N ARG A 325 -10.64 23.83 -0.17
CA ARG A 325 -10.43 24.61 -1.41
C ARG A 325 -11.69 24.78 -2.26
N ILE A 326 -12.83 24.22 -1.84
CA ILE A 326 -14.11 24.35 -2.52
C ILE A 326 -15.12 24.99 -1.56
N SER A 327 -15.71 26.11 -1.98
CA SER A 327 -16.70 26.82 -1.17
C SER A 327 -18.09 26.22 -1.35
N TYR A 328 -18.80 26.03 -0.24
CA TYR A 328 -20.20 25.59 -0.31
C TYR A 328 -21.11 26.68 -0.89
N SER A 329 -21.99 26.30 -1.81
CA SER A 329 -23.07 27.14 -2.32
C SER A 329 -24.37 26.35 -2.35
N PHE A 330 -25.47 26.95 -1.88
CA PHE A 330 -26.75 26.26 -1.74
C PHE A 330 -27.56 26.35 -3.04
N TYR A 331 -27.77 25.20 -3.67
CA TYR A 331 -28.70 25.01 -4.79
C TYR A 331 -29.09 23.53 -4.90
N TYR A 332 -30.10 23.22 -5.71
CA TYR A 332 -30.59 21.86 -5.91
C TYR A 332 -29.84 21.15 -7.04
N ASN A 333 -29.67 19.83 -6.88
CA ASN A 333 -29.07 18.90 -7.85
C ASN A 333 -27.64 19.28 -8.29
N THR A 334 -27.13 18.59 -9.30
CA THR A 334 -25.84 18.92 -9.92
C THR A 334 -25.97 20.17 -10.78
N ARG A 335 -24.96 21.05 -10.74
CA ARG A 335 -24.83 22.20 -11.65
C ARG A 335 -23.54 22.16 -12.45
N TYR A 336 -22.48 21.61 -11.86
CA TYR A 336 -21.12 21.77 -12.38
C TYR A 336 -20.44 20.45 -12.72
N GLY A 337 -20.83 19.35 -12.07
CA GLY A 337 -20.07 18.11 -12.10
C GLY A 337 -18.63 18.30 -11.62
N ALA A 338 -17.82 17.25 -11.68
CA ALA A 338 -16.46 17.29 -11.13
C ALA A 338 -15.59 18.43 -11.73
N THR A 339 -15.57 18.59 -13.04
CA THR A 339 -14.70 19.58 -13.71
C THR A 339 -15.18 21.00 -13.51
N GLY A 340 -16.49 21.25 -13.52
CA GLY A 340 -17.03 22.56 -13.22
C GLY A 340 -16.77 22.97 -11.78
N THR A 341 -16.96 22.07 -10.81
CA THR A 341 -16.66 22.35 -9.40
C THR A 341 -15.19 22.67 -9.20
N LEU A 342 -14.28 21.92 -9.85
CA LEU A 342 -12.85 22.21 -9.83
C LEU A 342 -12.52 23.58 -10.44
N LYS A 343 -13.16 23.93 -11.56
CA LYS A 343 -12.95 25.20 -12.26
C LYS A 343 -13.44 26.39 -11.44
N TYR A 344 -14.67 26.33 -10.92
CA TYR A 344 -15.33 27.44 -10.26
C TYR A 344 -15.07 27.51 -8.76
N ARG A 345 -14.47 26.47 -8.16
CA ARG A 345 -14.16 26.38 -6.73
C ARG A 345 -15.36 26.55 -5.82
N THR A 346 -16.53 26.13 -6.30
CA THR A 346 -17.76 26.15 -5.52
C THR A 346 -18.70 25.02 -5.94
N GLY A 347 -19.52 24.56 -4.99
CA GLY A 347 -20.67 23.72 -5.29
C GLY A 347 -21.52 23.38 -4.07
N ASN A 348 -22.65 22.71 -4.29
CA ASN A 348 -23.44 22.10 -3.23
C ASN A 348 -22.87 20.72 -2.84
N CYS A 349 -23.62 19.95 -2.04
CA CYS A 349 -23.23 18.60 -1.62
C CYS A 349 -23.03 17.61 -2.78
N VAL A 350 -23.85 17.70 -3.82
CA VAL A 350 -23.78 16.85 -5.01
C VAL A 350 -22.50 17.14 -5.80
N ASP A 351 -22.22 18.42 -6.06
CA ASP A 351 -21.06 18.86 -6.83
C ASP A 351 -19.74 18.67 -6.07
N HIS A 352 -19.73 18.86 -4.74
CA HIS A 352 -18.59 18.44 -3.90
C HIS A 352 -18.33 16.95 -4.04
N SER A 353 -19.39 16.13 -3.97
CA SER A 353 -19.29 14.68 -4.08
C SER A 353 -18.76 14.26 -5.45
N HIS A 354 -19.20 14.92 -6.53
CA HIS A 354 -18.71 14.67 -7.88
C HIS A 354 -17.20 14.88 -8.01
N LEU A 355 -16.70 16.03 -7.55
CA LEU A 355 -15.27 16.32 -7.57
C LEU A 355 -14.49 15.34 -6.71
N LEU A 356 -14.98 15.06 -5.50
CA LEU A 356 -14.29 14.19 -4.56
C LEU A 356 -14.19 12.74 -5.08
N VAL A 357 -15.28 12.18 -5.61
CA VAL A 357 -15.27 10.87 -6.27
C VAL A 357 -14.33 10.87 -7.47
N ALA A 358 -14.36 11.92 -8.31
CA ALA A 358 -13.50 11.98 -9.49
C ALA A 358 -12.01 11.98 -9.13
N LEU A 359 -11.61 12.72 -8.09
CA LEU A 359 -10.23 12.76 -7.61
C LEU A 359 -9.79 11.44 -6.97
N PHE A 360 -10.64 10.81 -6.13
CA PHE A 360 -10.34 9.49 -5.57
C PHE A 360 -10.14 8.45 -6.67
N ARG A 361 -11.07 8.37 -7.62
CA ARG A 361 -11.00 7.42 -8.74
C ARG A 361 -9.77 7.68 -9.62
N ALA A 362 -9.43 8.95 -9.88
CA ALA A 362 -8.23 9.31 -10.62
C ALA A 362 -6.93 8.93 -9.88
N ALA A 363 -6.96 8.88 -8.55
CA ALA A 363 -5.87 8.38 -7.71
C ALA A 363 -5.87 6.85 -7.54
N GLY A 364 -6.78 6.13 -8.21
CA GLY A 364 -6.91 4.67 -8.13
C GLY A 364 -7.63 4.17 -6.88
N LEU A 365 -8.33 5.05 -6.15
CA LEU A 365 -9.12 4.71 -4.98
C LEU A 365 -10.57 4.50 -5.39
N ALA A 366 -11.14 3.34 -5.07
CA ALA A 366 -12.54 3.06 -5.35
C ALA A 366 -13.41 3.99 -4.47
N ALA A 367 -14.33 4.71 -5.10
CA ALA A 367 -15.20 5.67 -4.41
C ALA A 367 -16.65 5.58 -4.93
N ARG A 368 -17.61 5.77 -4.04
CA ARG A 368 -19.05 5.66 -4.31
C ARG A 368 -19.81 6.84 -3.68
N TYR A 369 -20.97 7.14 -4.24
CA TYR A 369 -21.88 8.15 -3.69
C TYR A 369 -22.81 7.50 -2.68
N VAL A 370 -23.16 8.24 -1.63
CA VAL A 370 -24.25 7.91 -0.73
C VAL A 370 -25.23 9.06 -0.74
N HIS A 371 -26.52 8.74 -0.84
CA HIS A 371 -27.61 9.71 -0.78
C HIS A 371 -28.55 9.34 0.35
N GLY A 372 -28.93 10.32 1.14
CA GLY A 372 -29.86 10.12 2.23
C GLY A 372 -30.53 11.41 2.68
N THR A 373 -31.26 11.31 3.77
CA THR A 373 -31.78 12.45 4.51
C THR A 373 -31.01 12.55 5.83
N CYS A 374 -30.38 13.71 6.07
CA CYS A 374 -29.50 13.95 7.21
C CYS A 374 -29.99 15.12 8.05
N THR A 375 -29.96 14.97 9.38
CA THR A 375 -30.22 16.05 10.34
C THR A 375 -28.89 16.74 10.70
N PHE A 376 -28.72 17.99 10.28
CA PHE A 376 -27.50 18.75 10.48
C PHE A 376 -27.40 19.31 11.90
N THR A 377 -26.18 19.68 12.30
CA THR A 377 -25.92 20.31 13.61
C THR A 377 -26.65 21.63 13.83
N SER A 378 -27.22 22.23 12.78
CA SER A 378 -28.13 23.38 12.87
C SER A 378 -29.56 23.02 13.34
N GLY A 379 -29.89 21.72 13.42
CA GLY A 379 -31.24 21.20 13.67
C GLY A 379 -32.07 20.97 12.40
N ASN A 380 -31.63 21.47 11.25
CA ASN A 380 -32.36 21.31 9.98
C ASN A 380 -32.10 19.95 9.34
N THR A 381 -33.13 19.42 8.68
CA THR A 381 -33.06 18.16 7.93
C THR A 381 -33.13 18.42 6.43
N TYR A 382 -32.16 17.89 5.68
CA TYR A 382 -32.10 18.04 4.22
C TYR A 382 -31.83 16.70 3.52
N GLY A 383 -32.19 16.62 2.24
CA GLY A 383 -31.57 15.65 1.34
C GLY A 383 -30.08 15.98 1.20
N HIS A 384 -29.23 14.96 1.33
CA HIS A 384 -27.77 15.14 1.33
C HIS A 384 -27.10 14.05 0.52
N VAL A 385 -26.05 14.43 -0.20
CA VAL A 385 -25.17 13.50 -0.92
C VAL A 385 -23.76 13.67 -0.40
N TRP A 386 -23.13 12.55 -0.06
CA TRP A 386 -21.72 12.50 0.32
C TRP A 386 -21.04 11.32 -0.39
N VAL A 387 -19.75 11.14 -0.08
CA VAL A 387 -18.91 10.12 -0.70
C VAL A 387 -18.49 9.09 0.32
N GLN A 388 -18.27 7.87 -0.11
CA GLN A 388 -17.45 6.90 0.60
C GLN A 388 -16.27 6.48 -0.27
N VAL A 389 -15.10 6.29 0.33
CA VAL A 389 -13.88 5.81 -0.32
C VAL A 389 -13.42 4.51 0.35
N LEU A 390 -13.07 3.52 -0.46
CA LEU A 390 -12.57 2.24 0.03
C LEU A 390 -11.09 2.36 0.38
N VAL A 391 -10.77 2.10 1.65
CA VAL A 391 -9.40 1.94 2.11
C VAL A 391 -9.33 0.62 2.87
N GLY A 392 -8.59 -0.33 2.32
CA GLY A 392 -8.53 -1.66 2.91
C GLY A 392 -9.88 -2.39 2.83
N ASP A 393 -10.45 -2.75 3.99
CA ASP A 393 -11.73 -3.47 4.13
C ASP A 393 -12.88 -2.56 4.58
N THR A 394 -12.71 -1.24 4.48
CA THR A 394 -13.70 -0.30 4.99
C THR A 394 -13.98 0.81 3.96
N TRP A 395 -15.26 1.06 3.72
CA TRP A 395 -15.77 2.22 3.02
C TRP A 395 -15.90 3.39 4.00
N TYR A 396 -14.92 4.30 3.97
CA TYR A 396 -14.92 5.46 4.85
C TYR A 396 -15.72 6.61 4.26
N ALA A 397 -16.61 7.19 5.06
CA ALA A 397 -17.33 8.42 4.75
C ALA A 397 -16.37 9.58 4.50
N ALA A 398 -16.63 10.31 3.43
CA ALA A 398 -15.86 11.44 2.95
C ALA A 398 -16.84 12.56 2.59
N ASP A 399 -17.36 13.25 3.62
CA ASP A 399 -18.22 14.42 3.44
C ASP A 399 -17.40 15.71 3.54
N ALA A 400 -17.01 16.26 2.39
CA ALA A 400 -16.18 17.46 2.29
C ALA A 400 -16.96 18.79 2.36
N THR A 401 -18.27 18.79 2.69
CA THR A 401 -19.06 20.03 2.68
C THR A 401 -18.91 20.89 3.93
N SER A 402 -18.12 20.45 4.92
CA SER A 402 -17.94 21.18 6.18
C SER A 402 -16.53 21.02 6.74
N SER A 403 -15.98 22.11 7.26
CA SER A 403 -14.71 22.12 8.01
C SER A 403 -14.77 21.30 9.30
N LYS A 404 -15.96 20.97 9.82
CA LYS A 404 -16.14 20.10 10.98
C LYS A 404 -15.82 18.62 10.68
N ASN A 405 -15.76 18.25 9.40
CA ASN A 405 -15.60 16.87 8.97
C ASN A 405 -14.13 16.53 8.71
N SER A 406 -13.80 15.28 8.96
CA SER A 406 -12.55 14.63 8.59
C SER A 406 -12.86 13.34 7.81
N LEU A 407 -11.89 12.82 7.06
CA LEU A 407 -12.08 11.53 6.40
C LEU A 407 -12.41 10.45 7.45
N GLY A 408 -13.47 9.68 7.19
CA GLY A 408 -13.97 8.62 8.07
C GLY A 408 -14.71 9.12 9.31
N ALA A 409 -14.87 10.43 9.52
CA ALA A 409 -15.55 11.00 10.67
C ALA A 409 -16.35 12.24 10.29
N VAL A 410 -17.67 12.09 10.26
CA VAL A 410 -18.60 13.16 9.94
C VAL A 410 -19.18 13.75 11.22
N ASN A 411 -19.03 15.06 11.40
CA ASN A 411 -19.46 15.80 12.58
C ASN A 411 -20.39 16.98 12.23
N SER A 412 -20.73 17.16 10.95
CA SER A 412 -21.63 18.23 10.49
C SER A 412 -23.12 17.86 10.59
N TRP A 413 -23.45 16.57 10.66
CA TRP A 413 -24.80 16.01 10.83
C TRP A 413 -24.78 14.74 11.71
N ASN A 414 -25.94 14.37 12.24
CA ASN A 414 -26.11 13.19 13.09
C ASN A 414 -26.10 11.91 12.24
N THR A 415 -25.00 11.16 12.33
CA THR A 415 -24.78 9.96 11.52
C THR A 415 -25.63 8.77 11.96
N ALA A 416 -26.02 8.72 13.24
CA ALA A 416 -26.87 7.65 13.78
C ALA A 416 -28.33 7.73 13.31
N THR A 417 -28.80 8.90 12.88
CA THR A 417 -30.19 9.11 12.47
C THR A 417 -30.35 9.35 10.97
N ALA A 418 -29.28 9.23 10.19
CA ALA A 418 -29.35 9.43 8.75
C ALA A 418 -30.17 8.32 8.08
N ASN A 419 -31.12 8.70 7.25
CA ASN A 419 -31.90 7.75 6.46
C ASN A 419 -31.23 7.57 5.08
N ILE A 420 -30.57 6.42 4.89
CA ILE A 420 -29.89 6.11 3.63
C ILE A 420 -30.93 5.72 2.57
N LYS A 421 -30.94 6.45 1.46
CA LYS A 421 -31.82 6.20 0.30
C LYS A 421 -31.14 5.38 -0.78
N GLY A 422 -29.82 5.44 -0.88
CA GLY A 422 -29.06 4.56 -1.75
C GLY A 422 -27.58 4.86 -1.85
N ILE A 423 -26.87 3.89 -2.42
CA ILE A 423 -25.43 3.91 -2.66
C ILE A 423 -25.19 3.68 -4.16
N TYR A 424 -24.38 4.53 -4.79
CA TYR A 424 -24.33 4.60 -6.25
C TYR A 424 -22.90 4.70 -6.79
N ALA A 425 -22.66 4.08 -7.95
CA ALA A 425 -21.46 4.36 -8.76
C ALA A 425 -21.60 5.66 -9.59
N SER A 426 -22.83 5.98 -9.99
CA SER A 426 -23.24 7.25 -10.61
C SER A 426 -24.57 7.67 -10.01
N LEU A 427 -24.73 8.93 -9.63
CA LEU A 427 -26.02 9.45 -9.18
C LEU A 427 -27.05 9.36 -10.31
N PRO A 428 -28.31 9.01 -10.00
CA PRO A 428 -29.37 8.89 -11.00
C PRO A 428 -30.10 10.21 -11.32
N PHE A 429 -29.65 11.34 -10.77
CA PHE A 429 -30.27 12.66 -10.89
C PHE A 429 -29.24 13.78 -11.08
#